data_AF-A0A317J1F0-F1
#
_entry.id   AF-A0A317J1F0-F1
#
_cell.length_a   1.000
_cell.length_b   1.000
_cell.length_c   1.000
_cell.angle_alpha   90.00
_cell.angle_beta   90.00
_cell.angle_gamma   90.00
#
_symmetry.space_group_name_H-M   'P 1'
#
loop_
_entity.id
_entity.type
_entity.pdbx_description
1 polymer ?
#
loop_
_entity_poly.entity_id
_entity_poly.type
_entity_poly.pdbx_seq_one_letter_code
_entity_poly.pdbx_strand_id
1 'polypeptide(L)'
;MKSIGIAVIASLLVLAQPNNTVSTEHIREHDRFLSSDLLEGRAVGSRGGDLATEYIATQFALAGAKPAGDNGTYFQKVPLVGIDPQPSSQLSAAAGSNTVQFQWLD
;
A
#
# COMPACT_ATOMS: atom_id res chain seq x y z
N MET A 1 48.55 -8.44 -20.75
CA MET A 1 48.18 -8.97 -19.42
C MET A 1 47.17 -8.09 -18.64
N LYS A 2 46.62 -7.00 -19.20
CA LYS A 2 45.66 -6.12 -18.50
C LYS A 2 44.17 -6.44 -18.77
N SER A 3 43.90 -7.30 -19.75
CA SER A 3 42.53 -7.60 -20.22
C SER A 3 41.86 -8.78 -19.51
N ILE A 4 42.63 -9.58 -18.75
CA ILE A 4 42.12 -10.78 -18.06
C ILE A 4 41.38 -10.40 -16.77
N GLY A 5 41.80 -9.33 -16.08
CA GLY A 5 41.17 -8.90 -14.83
C GLY A 5 39.74 -8.40 -14.98
N ILE A 6 39.40 -7.78 -16.12
CA ILE A 6 38.05 -7.23 -16.37
C ILE A 6 37.05 -8.36 -16.67
N ALA A 7 37.47 -9.41 -17.38
CA ALA A 7 36.61 -10.54 -17.71
C ALA A 7 36.20 -11.37 -16.49
N VAL A 8 37.06 -11.48 -15.49
CA VAL A 8 36.77 -12.21 -14.23
C VAL A 8 35.75 -11.45 -13.38
N ILE A 9 35.85 -10.12 -13.28
CA ILE A 9 34.92 -9.28 -12.51
C ILE A 9 33.51 -9.30 -13.14
N ALA A 10 33.41 -9.23 -14.47
CA ALA A 10 32.13 -9.30 -15.17
C ALA A 10 31.42 -10.67 -14.98
N SER A 11 32.19 -11.75 -14.85
CA SER A 11 31.66 -13.10 -14.64
C SER A 11 31.10 -13.31 -13.22
N LEU A 12 31.66 -12.63 -12.21
CA LEU A 12 31.20 -12.69 -10.83
C LEU A 12 29.84 -11.99 -10.62
N LEU A 13 29.51 -10.98 -11.42
CA LEU A 13 28.20 -10.29 -11.38
C LEU A 13 27.05 -11.17 -11.90
N VAL A 14 27.32 -12.13 -12.78
CA VAL A 14 26.29 -13.01 -13.37
C VAL A 14 25.78 -14.06 -12.37
N LEU A 15 26.60 -14.44 -11.39
CA LEU A 15 26.26 -15.45 -10.37
C LEU A 15 25.50 -14.87 -9.16
N ALA A 16 25.40 -13.54 -9.06
CA ALA A 16 24.71 -12.84 -7.96
C ALA A 16 23.29 -12.39 -8.34
N GLN A 17 22.67 -13.03 -9.34
CA GLN A 17 21.28 -12.77 -9.68
C GLN A 17 20.41 -13.25 -8.49
N PRO A 18 19.63 -12.37 -7.84
CA PRO A 18 18.67 -12.81 -6.85
C PRO A 18 17.73 -13.83 -7.51
N ASN A 19 17.46 -14.94 -6.82
CA ASN A 19 16.47 -15.90 -7.28
C ASN A 19 15.12 -15.18 -7.40
N ASN A 20 14.74 -14.82 -8.63
CA ASN A 20 13.50 -14.13 -8.99
C ASN A 20 12.27 -15.05 -8.91
N THR A 21 12.25 -15.93 -7.92
CA THR A 21 11.14 -16.84 -7.68
C THR A 21 10.13 -16.16 -6.78
N VAL A 22 8.86 -16.25 -7.14
CA VAL A 22 7.76 -15.81 -6.26
C VAL A 22 7.84 -16.61 -4.95
N SER A 23 7.93 -15.90 -3.82
CA SER A 23 7.97 -16.49 -2.47
C SER A 23 6.63 -16.30 -1.76
N THR A 24 6.11 -17.39 -1.19
CA THR A 24 4.92 -17.36 -0.34
C THR A 24 5.12 -16.54 0.92
N GLU A 25 6.34 -16.51 1.46
CA GLU A 25 6.72 -15.79 2.66
C GLU A 25 6.67 -14.28 2.42
N HIS A 26 7.27 -13.79 1.32
CA HIS A 26 7.25 -12.37 0.99
C HIS A 26 5.83 -11.85 0.76
N ILE A 27 4.98 -12.62 0.06
CA ILE A 27 3.56 -12.25 -0.12
C ILE A 27 2.86 -12.15 1.24
N ARG A 28 3.09 -13.12 2.13
CA ARG A 28 2.49 -13.14 3.47
C ARG A 28 2.93 -11.95 4.32
N GLU A 29 4.18 -11.52 4.21
CA GLU A 29 4.69 -10.35 4.95
C GLU A 29 4.01 -9.05 4.50
N HIS A 30 3.88 -8.84 3.18
CA HIS A 30 3.14 -7.71 2.65
C HIS A 30 1.69 -7.74 3.10
N ASP A 31 1.01 -8.87 2.96
CA ASP A 31 -0.39 -9.03 3.36
C ASP A 31 -0.60 -8.77 4.84
N ARG A 32 0.27 -9.30 5.71
CA ARG A 32 0.21 -9.09 7.16
C ARG A 32 0.35 -7.61 7.53
N PHE A 33 1.29 -6.89 6.91
CA PHE A 33 1.43 -5.46 7.19
C PHE A 33 0.20 -4.70 6.69
N LEU A 34 -0.17 -4.92 5.44
CA LEU A 34 -1.26 -4.24 4.76
C LEU A 34 -2.65 -4.51 5.37
N SER A 35 -2.82 -5.63 6.06
CA SER A 35 -4.04 -5.98 6.81
C SER A 35 -3.96 -5.64 8.31
N SER A 36 -2.88 -5.03 8.78
CA SER A 36 -2.72 -4.73 10.20
C SER A 36 -3.61 -3.59 10.68
N ASP A 37 -4.02 -3.65 11.95
CA ASP A 37 -4.81 -2.61 12.62
C ASP A 37 -4.10 -1.25 12.65
N LEU A 38 -2.78 -1.21 12.47
CA LEU A 38 -1.98 0.02 12.39
C LEU A 38 -2.44 0.95 11.25
N LEU A 39 -3.04 0.39 10.20
CA LEU A 39 -3.60 1.20 9.12
C LEU A 39 -5.00 1.73 9.44
N GLU A 40 -5.71 1.20 10.44
CA GLU A 40 -7.09 1.61 10.77
C GLU A 40 -8.07 1.43 9.59
N GLY A 41 -7.75 0.54 8.64
CA GLY A 41 -8.49 0.34 7.40
C GLY A 41 -7.92 1.15 6.22
N ARG A 42 -8.30 0.80 4.99
CA ARG A 42 -7.71 1.36 3.75
C ARG A 42 -8.77 1.81 2.76
N ALA A 43 -9.82 2.44 3.29
CA ALA A 43 -10.83 3.04 2.45
C ALA A 43 -10.22 4.17 1.61
N VAL A 44 -10.83 4.44 0.46
CA VAL A 44 -10.38 5.51 -0.43
C VAL A 44 -10.48 6.85 0.31
N GLY A 45 -9.38 7.61 0.34
CA GLY A 45 -9.30 8.90 1.04
C GLY A 45 -9.17 8.79 2.57
N SER A 46 -9.01 7.59 3.13
CA SER A 46 -8.73 7.41 4.56
C SER A 46 -7.24 7.48 4.86
N ARG A 47 -6.89 7.82 6.12
CA ARG A 47 -5.51 7.86 6.63
C ARG A 47 -4.74 6.57 6.32
N GLY A 48 -5.34 5.41 6.54
CA GLY A 48 -4.70 4.14 6.24
C GLY A 48 -4.59 3.82 4.75
N GLY A 49 -5.50 4.34 3.92
CA GLY A 49 -5.36 4.29 2.46
C GLY A 49 -4.11 5.02 2.00
N ASP A 50 -3.84 6.21 2.55
CA ASP A 50 -2.63 6.98 2.25
C ASP A 50 -1.36 6.24 2.69
N LEU A 51 -1.35 5.70 3.91
CA LEU A 51 -0.22 4.90 4.42
C LEU A 51 0.04 3.64 3.58
N ALA A 52 -1.02 2.95 3.15
CA ALA A 52 -0.88 1.78 2.28
C ALA A 52 -0.28 2.17 0.92
N THR A 53 -0.68 3.32 0.38
CA THR A 53 -0.20 3.82 -0.91
C THR A 53 1.30 4.13 -0.85
N GLU A 54 1.74 4.83 0.21
CA GLU A 54 3.17 5.10 0.46
C GLU A 54 3.99 3.82 0.67
N TYR A 55 3.43 2.85 1.39
CA TYR A 55 4.06 1.55 1.57
C TYR A 55 4.32 0.86 0.22
N ILE A 56 3.31 0.78 -0.64
CA ILE A 56 3.43 0.13 -1.96
C ILE A 56 4.46 0.87 -2.83
N ALA A 57 4.42 2.20 -2.87
CA ALA A 57 5.41 3.00 -3.60
C ALA A 57 6.84 2.73 -3.09
N THR A 58 7.02 2.61 -1.78
CA THR A 58 8.30 2.24 -1.17
C THR A 58 8.76 0.84 -1.57
N GLN A 59 7.86 -0.15 -1.56
CA GLN A 59 8.19 -1.52 -2.00
C GLN A 59 8.59 -1.55 -3.49
N PHE A 60 7.92 -0.77 -4.34
CA PHE A 60 8.32 -0.63 -5.75
C PHE A 60 9.70 -0.01 -5.91
N ALA A 61 10.01 1.05 -5.17
CA ALA A 61 11.33 1.66 -5.20
C ALA A 61 12.43 0.68 -4.75
N LEU A 62 12.20 -0.07 -3.67
CA LEU A 62 13.12 -1.10 -3.17
C LEU A 62 13.32 -2.25 -4.16
N ALA A 63 12.27 -2.61 -4.91
CA ALA A 63 12.34 -3.59 -5.99
C ALA A 63 13.01 -3.06 -7.28
N GLY A 64 13.41 -1.77 -7.31
CA GLY A 64 14.07 -1.15 -8.45
C GLY A 64 13.13 -0.72 -9.58
N ALA A 65 11.82 -0.69 -9.34
CA ALA A 65 10.88 -0.12 -10.29
C ALA A 65 11.14 1.37 -10.48
N LYS A 66 10.96 1.87 -11.71
CA LYS A 66 11.05 3.31 -11.99
C LYS A 66 9.67 3.95 -11.78
N PRO A 67 9.60 5.17 -11.23
CA PRO A 67 8.35 5.88 -11.12
C PRO A 67 7.76 6.20 -12.50
N ALA A 68 6.44 6.08 -12.63
CA ALA A 68 5.71 6.29 -13.89
C ALA A 68 4.40 7.08 -13.71
N GLY A 69 4.17 7.63 -12.52
CA GLY A 69 3.04 8.47 -12.19
C GLY A 69 3.31 9.95 -12.48
N ASP A 70 2.46 10.80 -11.92
CA ASP A 70 2.48 12.24 -12.12
C ASP A 70 3.84 12.82 -11.72
N ASN A 71 4.40 13.70 -12.56
CA ASN A 71 5.68 14.38 -12.35
C ASN A 71 6.85 13.45 -11.98
N GLY A 72 6.86 12.21 -12.47
CA GLY A 72 7.93 11.25 -12.18
C GLY A 72 7.86 10.68 -10.76
N THR A 73 6.67 10.62 -10.16
CA THR A 73 6.40 9.94 -8.88
C THR A 73 5.85 8.53 -9.12
N TYR A 74 5.58 7.78 -8.04
CA TYR A 74 4.86 6.50 -8.12
C TYR A 74 3.33 6.67 -8.11
N PHE A 75 2.83 7.90 -8.07
CA PHE A 75 1.43 8.20 -7.79
C PHE A 75 0.72 8.77 -9.00
N GLN A 76 -0.51 8.31 -9.26
CA GLN A 76 -1.42 8.92 -10.20
C GLN A 76 -2.59 9.52 -9.40
N LYS A 77 -2.78 10.84 -9.50
CA LYS A 77 -3.91 11.50 -8.83
C LYS A 77 -5.19 11.24 -9.60
N VAL A 78 -6.17 10.65 -8.92
CA VAL A 78 -7.51 10.40 -9.46
C VAL A 78 -8.49 11.30 -8.70
N PRO A 79 -9.30 12.12 -9.40
CA PRO A 79 -10.32 12.93 -8.74
C PRO A 79 -11.41 12.01 -8.16
N LEU A 80 -11.77 12.26 -6.90
CA LEU A 80 -12.76 11.49 -6.17
C LEU A 80 -13.89 12.40 -5.69
N VAL A 81 -15.09 11.82 -5.58
CA VAL A 81 -16.26 12.47 -4.97
C VAL A 81 -16.58 11.69 -3.71
N GLY A 82 -16.48 12.36 -2.56
CA GLY A 82 -16.87 11.81 -1.26
C GLY A 82 -18.25 12.31 -0.84
N ILE A 83 -18.95 11.51 -0.04
CA ILE A 83 -20.17 11.91 0.65
C ILE A 83 -19.95 11.59 2.13
N ASP A 84 -19.85 12.64 2.95
CA ASP A 84 -19.68 12.50 4.38
C ASP A 84 -20.97 12.89 5.12
N PRO A 85 -21.32 12.20 6.22
CA PRO A 85 -22.38 12.63 7.12
C PRO A 85 -22.09 14.01 7.68
N GLN A 86 -23.13 14.82 7.86
CA GLN A 86 -23.00 16.10 8.57
C GLN A 86 -22.93 15.83 10.08
N PRO A 87 -22.36 16.75 10.89
CA PRO A 87 -22.33 16.59 12.34
C PRO A 87 -23.70 16.38 12.99
N SER A 88 -24.79 16.81 12.34
CA SER A 88 -26.17 16.62 12.77
C SER A 88 -26.83 15.31 12.29
N SER A 89 -26.14 14.51 11.48
CA SER A 89 -26.64 13.24 10.98
C SER A 89 -26.80 12.25 12.13
N GLN A 90 -27.97 11.61 12.23
CA GLN A 90 -28.34 10.68 13.29
C GLN A 90 -28.81 9.36 12.68
N LEU A 91 -28.47 8.25 13.33
CA LEU A 91 -28.96 6.92 12.97
C LEU A 91 -29.83 6.38 14.11
N SER A 92 -31.01 5.86 13.80
CA SER A 92 -31.89 5.20 14.76
C SER A 92 -32.52 3.94 14.17
N ALA A 93 -32.71 2.91 14.99
CA ALA A 93 -33.47 1.71 14.62
C ALA A 93 -34.72 1.58 15.51
N ALA A 94 -35.82 1.14 14.93
CA ALA A 94 -37.08 0.91 15.63
C ALA A 94 -37.55 -0.55 15.45
N ALA A 95 -38.01 -1.16 16.54
CA ALA A 95 -38.62 -2.49 16.55
C ALA A 95 -39.85 -2.47 17.47
N GLY A 96 -41.05 -2.59 16.89
CA GLY A 96 -42.30 -2.39 17.63
C GLY A 96 -42.39 -0.97 18.19
N SER A 97 -42.53 -0.84 19.51
CA SER A 97 -42.54 0.44 20.23
C SER A 97 -41.17 0.91 20.73
N ASN A 98 -40.11 0.12 20.51
CA ASN A 98 -38.77 0.44 21.01
C ASN A 98 -37.95 1.12 19.92
N THR A 99 -37.40 2.29 20.21
CA THR A 99 -36.44 3.00 19.33
C THR A 99 -35.10 3.10 20.04
N VAL A 100 -34.02 2.73 19.34
CA VAL A 100 -32.64 2.90 19.79
C VAL A 100 -31.96 3.92 18.90
N GLN A 101 -31.36 4.94 19.52
CA GLN A 101 -30.56 5.95 18.83
C GLN A 101 -29.08 5.58 18.95
N PHE A 102 -28.39 5.51 17.82
CA PHE A 102 -26.96 5.19 17.77
C PHE A 102 -26.15 6.47 17.90
N GLN A 103 -25.03 6.38 18.63
CA GLN A 103 -24.02 7.42 18.69
C GLN A 103 -22.90 7.09 17.70
N TRP A 104 -22.32 8.12 17.07
CA TRP A 104 -21.11 7.95 16.27
C TRP A 104 -19.98 7.45 17.17
N LEU A 105 -19.13 6.59 16.64
CA LEU A 105 -17.90 6.18 17.33
C LEU A 105 -16.89 7.33 17.15
N ASP A 106 -16.39 7.85 18.26
CA ASP A 106 -15.33 8.87 18.28
C ASP A 106 -14.01 8.37 17.66
#